data_AF-A0ABD6IH66-F1
#
_entry.id   AF-A0ABD6IH66-F1
#
_cell.length_a   1.000
_cell.length_b   1.000
_cell.length_c   1.000
_cell.angle_alpha   90.00
_cell.angle_beta   90.00
_cell.angle_gamma   90.00
#
_symmetry.space_group_name_H-M   'P 1'
#
loop_
_entity.id
_entity.type
_entity.pdbx_description
1 polymer ?
#
loop_
_entity_poly.entity_id
_entity_poly.type
_entity_poly.pdbx_seq_one_letter_code
_entity_poly.pdbx_strand_id
1 'polypeptide(L)'
;MPSSPTPPAPQPDAPAPASAPAPDRRPPGGPVLQDSVTEAIAAAFFEELASTGYARLSLEAVAKRAGAGKAAIYRRWPSKLEMTVALVSEAAVATPETTDTGTLRGDVLAYLTELATALRHPLPSKIIPDLLAESARNTELEQALFTAVRDTRRRRATHLLERAVERGDLPPGTDRDLALDLLAGPLYWRLAVVHTPTGPDYLDRLTDKLVAAITT
;
A
#
# COMPACT_ATOMS: atom_id res chain seq x y z
N MET A 1 -69.16 -69.82 28.63
CA MET A 1 -67.85 -69.50 28.02
C MET A 1 -68.13 -68.91 26.65
N PRO A 2 -68.07 -67.58 26.51
CA PRO A 2 -66.98 -67.02 25.72
C PRO A 2 -66.30 -65.82 26.39
N SER A 3 -65.01 -65.70 26.09
CA SER A 3 -64.01 -64.81 26.66
C SER A 3 -64.29 -63.32 26.41
N SER A 4 -64.09 -62.51 27.45
CA SER A 4 -64.04 -61.05 27.34
C SER A 4 -62.68 -60.61 26.76
N PRO A 5 -62.64 -59.65 25.81
CA PRO A 5 -61.39 -59.18 25.22
C PRO A 5 -60.63 -58.22 26.15
N THR A 6 -59.34 -58.48 26.29
CA THR A 6 -58.32 -57.69 26.99
C THR A 6 -58.14 -56.30 26.35
N PRO A 7 -58.12 -55.20 27.13
CA PRO A 7 -57.82 -53.87 26.61
C PRO A 7 -56.33 -53.68 26.27
N PRO A 8 -56.00 -52.87 25.26
CA PRO A 8 -54.63 -52.67 24.78
C PRO A 8 -53.76 -51.86 25.76
N ALA A 9 -52.46 -52.18 25.76
CA ALA A 9 -51.42 -51.55 26.56
C ALA A 9 -51.17 -50.07 26.19
N PRO A 10 -50.71 -49.23 27.14
CA PRO A 10 -50.50 -47.80 26.93
C PRO A 10 -49.32 -47.54 25.96
N GLN A 11 -49.53 -46.58 25.05
CA GLN A 11 -48.51 -46.06 24.14
C GLN A 11 -47.46 -45.24 24.94
N PRO A 12 -46.16 -45.39 24.64
CA PRO A 12 -45.11 -44.61 25.27
C PRO A 12 -45.07 -43.15 24.77
N ASP A 13 -44.78 -42.25 25.70
CA ASP A 13 -44.72 -40.80 25.56
C ASP A 13 -43.89 -40.31 24.36
N ALA A 14 -44.43 -39.31 23.66
CA ALA A 14 -43.74 -38.58 22.62
C ALA A 14 -42.54 -37.79 23.19
N PRO A 15 -41.38 -37.74 22.50
CA PRO A 15 -40.24 -36.98 22.97
C PRO A 15 -40.51 -35.47 22.87
N ALA A 16 -40.06 -34.73 23.90
CA ALA A 16 -40.14 -33.28 23.99
C ALA A 16 -39.51 -32.58 22.76
N PRO A 17 -40.02 -31.41 22.34
CA PRO A 17 -39.46 -30.69 21.20
C PRO A 17 -38.02 -30.26 21.49
N ALA A 18 -37.11 -30.59 20.57
CA ALA A 18 -35.72 -30.16 20.60
C ALA A 18 -35.64 -28.63 20.58
N SER A 19 -34.92 -28.07 21.55
CA SER A 19 -34.58 -26.65 21.64
C SER A 19 -33.96 -26.16 20.33
N ALA A 20 -34.53 -25.09 19.77
CA ALA A 20 -34.00 -24.43 18.58
C ALA A 20 -32.52 -24.00 18.80
N PRO A 21 -31.65 -24.09 17.78
CA PRO A 21 -30.27 -23.62 17.89
C PRO A 21 -30.26 -22.11 18.12
N ALA A 22 -29.48 -21.68 19.12
CA ALA A 22 -29.26 -20.26 19.38
C ALA A 22 -28.68 -19.57 18.13
N PRO A 23 -29.09 -18.33 17.81
CA PRO A 23 -28.51 -17.61 16.67
C PRO A 23 -27.01 -17.43 16.91
N ASP A 24 -26.23 -17.87 15.93
CA ASP A 24 -24.79 -17.70 15.85
C ASP A 24 -24.46 -16.21 16.02
N ARG A 25 -23.97 -15.84 17.21
CA ARG A 25 -23.58 -14.48 17.54
C ARG A 25 -22.28 -14.17 16.82
N ARG A 26 -22.40 -13.81 15.54
CA ARG A 26 -21.35 -13.11 14.81
C ARG A 26 -20.98 -11.86 15.63
N PRO A 27 -19.71 -11.65 16.02
CA PRO A 27 -19.34 -10.48 16.81
C PRO A 27 -19.67 -9.20 16.02
N PRO A 28 -20.24 -8.17 16.68
CA PRO A 28 -20.62 -6.93 16.02
C PRO A 28 -19.34 -6.12 15.74
N GLY A 29 -18.94 -6.08 14.46
CA GLY A 29 -17.74 -5.36 14.00
C GLY A 29 -16.90 -6.15 13.00
N GLY A 30 -17.54 -6.68 11.94
CA GLY A 30 -16.89 -7.51 10.91
C GLY A 30 -15.81 -6.79 10.08
N PRO A 31 -15.38 -7.38 8.94
CA PRO A 31 -14.28 -6.90 8.10
C PRO A 31 -14.33 -5.38 7.84
N VAL A 32 -15.51 -4.85 7.52
CA VAL A 32 -15.74 -3.41 7.27
C VAL A 32 -15.33 -2.51 8.44
N LEU A 33 -15.57 -2.92 9.69
CA LEU A 33 -15.14 -2.15 10.86
C LEU A 33 -13.62 -2.24 11.04
N GLN A 34 -13.02 -3.40 10.75
CA GLN A 34 -11.56 -3.55 10.80
C GLN A 34 -10.84 -2.76 9.71
N ASP A 35 -11.42 -2.68 8.52
CA ASP A 35 -10.90 -1.91 7.39
C ASP A 35 -10.94 -0.41 7.72
N SER A 36 -12.07 0.10 8.20
CA SER A 36 -12.20 1.51 8.61
C SER A 36 -11.25 1.90 9.77
N VAL A 37 -11.02 1.00 10.73
CA VAL A 37 -10.05 1.22 11.80
C VAL A 37 -8.62 1.19 11.27
N THR A 38 -8.33 0.32 10.29
CA THR A 38 -7.00 0.22 9.68
C THR A 38 -6.68 1.46 8.86
N GLU A 39 -7.65 1.97 8.10
CA GLU A 39 -7.55 3.25 7.38
C GLU A 39 -7.32 4.43 8.32
N ALA A 40 -8.07 4.51 9.43
CA ALA A 40 -7.88 5.56 10.44
C ALA A 40 -6.49 5.51 11.08
N ILE A 41 -5.98 4.31 11.36
CA ILE A 41 -4.62 4.12 11.89
C ILE A 41 -3.57 4.51 10.83
N ALA A 42 -3.76 4.15 9.57
CA ALA A 42 -2.84 4.50 8.49
C ALA A 42 -2.79 6.02 8.27
N ALA A 43 -3.94 6.69 8.23
CA ALA A 43 -4.01 8.14 8.13
C ALA A 43 -3.30 8.82 9.33
N ALA A 44 -3.59 8.37 10.55
CA ALA A 44 -2.95 8.88 11.76
C ALA A 44 -1.43 8.66 11.76
N PHE A 45 -0.98 7.51 11.25
CA PHE A 45 0.44 7.19 11.10
C PHE A 45 1.14 8.17 10.15
N PHE A 46 0.57 8.42 8.96
CA PHE A 46 1.19 9.31 7.99
C PHE A 46 1.18 10.77 8.46
N GLU A 47 0.13 11.22 9.15
CA GLU A 47 0.11 12.53 9.78
C GLU A 47 1.19 12.67 10.86
N GLU A 48 1.31 11.69 11.74
CA GLU A 48 2.31 11.71 12.81
C GLU A 48 3.72 11.69 12.23
N LEU A 49 3.99 10.82 11.24
CA LEU A 49 5.26 10.72 10.56
C LEU A 49 5.62 12.03 9.84
N ALA A 50 4.69 12.61 9.09
CA ALA A 50 4.92 13.89 8.40
C ALA A 50 5.12 15.07 9.36
N SER A 51 4.62 14.99 10.60
CA SER A 51 4.72 16.05 11.59
C SER A 51 5.97 15.97 12.46
N THR A 52 6.42 14.75 12.80
CA THR A 52 7.49 14.54 13.78
C THR A 52 8.79 13.98 13.19
N GLY A 53 8.70 13.33 12.02
CA GLY A 53 9.77 12.53 11.40
C GLY A 53 9.90 11.14 12.03
N TYR A 54 10.53 10.20 11.32
CA TYR A 54 10.64 8.80 11.74
C TYR A 54 11.37 8.63 13.07
N ALA A 55 12.40 9.45 13.33
CA ALA A 55 13.15 9.42 14.58
C ALA A 55 12.24 9.58 15.81
N ARG A 56 11.24 10.48 15.74
CA ARG A 56 10.33 10.82 16.85
C ARG A 56 8.94 10.20 16.74
N LEU A 57 8.64 9.49 15.65
CA LEU A 57 7.37 8.81 15.44
C LEU A 57 7.03 7.90 16.64
N SER A 58 5.82 8.10 17.20
CA SER A 58 5.31 7.37 18.36
C SER A 58 4.03 6.61 18.04
N LEU A 59 4.05 5.29 18.23
CA LEU A 59 2.87 4.43 18.00
C LEU A 59 1.75 4.74 19.00
N GLU A 60 2.10 5.27 20.17
CA GLU A 60 1.11 5.74 21.15
C GLU A 60 0.41 7.02 20.68
N ALA A 61 1.17 7.94 20.07
CA ALA A 61 0.61 9.15 19.47
C ALA A 61 -0.30 8.79 18.28
N VAL A 62 0.12 7.83 17.45
CA VAL A 62 -0.70 7.27 16.37
C VAL A 62 -1.98 6.65 16.92
N ALA A 63 -1.89 5.80 17.96
CA ALA A 63 -3.08 5.20 18.60
C ALA A 63 -4.06 6.26 19.09
N LYS A 64 -3.56 7.27 19.81
CA LYS A 64 -4.34 8.38 20.34
C LYS A 64 -5.04 9.15 19.21
N ARG A 65 -4.32 9.47 18.14
CA ARG A 65 -4.83 10.20 16.97
C ARG A 65 -5.88 9.40 16.21
N ALA A 66 -5.67 8.10 16.04
CA ALA A 66 -6.61 7.20 15.36
C ALA A 66 -7.84 6.83 16.22
N GLY A 67 -7.89 7.22 17.49
CA GLY A 67 -8.92 6.73 18.43
C GLY A 67 -8.83 5.22 18.69
N ALA A 68 -7.66 4.61 18.43
CA ALA A 68 -7.44 3.18 18.55
C ALA A 68 -6.76 2.83 19.88
N GLY A 69 -7.03 1.64 20.41
CA GLY A 69 -6.31 1.11 21.57
C GLY A 69 -4.88 0.70 21.22
N LYS A 70 -3.91 0.96 22.11
CA LYS A 70 -2.50 0.56 21.91
C LYS A 70 -2.34 -0.92 21.53
N ALA A 71 -3.06 -1.81 22.21
CA ALA A 71 -3.05 -3.24 21.93
C ALA A 71 -3.52 -3.60 20.50
N ALA A 72 -4.36 -2.78 19.89
CA ALA A 72 -4.82 -2.98 18.52
C ALA A 72 -3.78 -2.59 17.46
N ILE A 73 -2.87 -1.67 17.78
CA ILE A 73 -1.71 -1.35 16.93
C ILE A 73 -0.66 -2.46 17.08
N TYR A 74 -0.21 -2.74 18.31
CA TYR A 74 0.88 -3.70 18.55
C TYR A 74 0.55 -5.15 18.12
N ARG A 75 -0.73 -5.52 18.08
CA ARG A 75 -1.16 -6.82 17.52
C ARG A 75 -0.95 -6.92 16.00
N ARG A 76 -1.04 -5.79 15.28
CA ARG A 76 -0.89 -5.74 13.81
C ARG A 76 0.55 -5.45 13.41
N TRP A 77 1.19 -4.53 14.10
CA TRP A 77 2.56 -4.10 13.86
C TRP A 77 3.34 -4.14 15.18
N PRO A 78 4.14 -5.19 15.41
CA PRO A 78 4.86 -5.36 16.67
C PRO A 78 5.85 -4.21 16.97
N SER A 79 6.37 -3.55 15.92
CA SER A 79 7.33 -2.45 16.04
C SER A 79 7.04 -1.25 15.15
N LYS A 80 7.72 -0.13 15.43
CA LYS A 80 7.71 1.09 14.62
C LYS A 80 8.20 0.83 13.19
N LEU A 81 9.25 0.02 13.06
CA LEU A 81 9.82 -0.33 11.78
C LEU A 81 8.81 -1.13 10.95
N GLU A 82 8.24 -2.19 11.51
CA GLU A 82 7.26 -3.03 10.81
C GLU A 82 6.01 -2.24 10.40
N MET A 83 5.51 -1.35 11.27
CA MET A 83 4.41 -0.46 10.92
C MET A 83 4.75 0.46 9.75
N THR A 84 5.96 1.03 9.78
CA THR A 84 6.43 1.94 8.74
C THR A 84 6.59 1.23 7.42
N VAL A 85 7.26 0.07 7.40
CA VAL A 85 7.49 -0.72 6.20
C VAL A 85 6.17 -1.16 5.59
N ALA A 86 5.25 -1.68 6.40
CA ALA A 86 3.94 -2.13 5.92
C ALA A 86 3.15 -0.97 5.27
N LEU A 87 2.94 0.12 6.00
CA LEU A 87 2.09 1.22 5.54
C LEU A 87 2.73 2.01 4.39
N VAL A 88 4.04 2.29 4.44
CA VAL A 88 4.74 3.00 3.36
C VAL A 88 4.76 2.16 2.08
N SER A 89 4.93 0.84 2.19
CA SER A 89 4.91 -0.04 1.02
C SER A 89 3.51 -0.15 0.41
N GLU A 90 2.48 -0.24 1.25
CA GLU A 90 1.08 -0.21 0.82
C GLU A 90 0.75 1.11 0.09
N ALA A 91 1.14 2.25 0.67
CA ALA A 91 0.97 3.55 0.02
C ALA A 91 1.76 3.69 -1.28
N ALA A 92 2.94 3.06 -1.36
CA ALA A 92 3.73 3.01 -2.59
C ALA A 92 3.05 2.23 -3.72
N VAL A 93 2.14 1.32 -3.41
CA VAL A 93 1.34 0.54 -4.36
C VAL A 93 -0.12 0.98 -4.51
N ALA A 94 -0.54 2.02 -3.81
CA ALA A 94 -1.88 2.57 -3.99
C ALA A 94 -2.04 3.35 -5.31
N THR A 95 -0.93 3.67 -5.99
CA THR A 95 -0.96 4.36 -7.30
C THR A 95 -1.48 3.41 -8.37
N PRO A 96 -2.33 3.84 -9.32
CA PRO A 96 -2.83 3.01 -10.41
C PRO A 96 -1.71 2.34 -11.24
N GLU A 97 -2.05 1.30 -11.99
CA GLU A 97 -1.15 0.72 -12.99
C GLU A 97 -0.75 1.78 -14.03
N THR A 98 0.45 1.63 -14.60
CA THR A 98 0.98 2.60 -15.57
C THR A 98 0.06 2.70 -16.78
N THR A 99 -0.42 3.92 -17.03
CA THR A 99 -1.29 4.22 -18.18
C THR A 99 -0.65 3.73 -19.48
N ASP A 100 -1.37 2.93 -20.26
CA ASP A 100 -0.97 2.55 -21.63
C ASP A 100 -1.55 3.57 -22.61
N THR A 101 -0.69 4.47 -23.07
CA THR A 101 -1.00 5.50 -24.05
C THR A 101 -0.77 5.02 -25.49
N GLY A 102 -0.20 3.82 -25.66
CA GLY A 102 0.20 3.28 -26.96
C GLY A 102 1.53 3.81 -27.50
N THR A 103 2.26 4.64 -26.75
CA THR A 103 3.59 5.13 -27.14
C THR A 103 4.53 5.20 -25.93
N LEU A 104 5.82 4.89 -26.11
CA LEU A 104 6.82 5.03 -25.04
C LEU A 104 6.82 6.45 -24.43
N ARG A 105 6.78 7.50 -25.26
CA ARG A 105 6.78 8.89 -24.78
C ARG A 105 5.56 9.18 -23.90
N GLY A 106 4.37 8.78 -24.33
CA GLY A 106 3.14 9.01 -23.58
C GLY A 106 3.14 8.25 -22.26
N ASP A 107 3.60 7.00 -22.27
CA ASP A 107 3.67 6.16 -21.07
C ASP A 107 4.65 6.76 -20.05
N VAL A 108 5.83 7.21 -20.50
CA VAL A 108 6.82 7.89 -19.65
C VAL A 108 6.27 9.21 -19.09
N LEU A 109 5.60 10.02 -19.90
CA LEU A 109 5.00 11.28 -19.43
C LEU A 109 3.91 11.02 -18.38
N ALA A 110 3.06 10.02 -18.58
CA ALA A 110 2.04 9.63 -17.61
C ALA A 110 2.70 9.21 -16.28
N TYR A 111 3.71 8.33 -16.34
CA TYR A 111 4.47 7.89 -15.17
C TYR A 111 5.11 9.08 -14.40
N LEU A 112 5.79 9.99 -15.10
CA LEU A 112 6.42 11.16 -14.48
C LEU A 112 5.39 12.12 -13.87
N THR A 113 4.22 12.25 -14.49
CA THR A 113 3.14 13.12 -14.00
C THR A 113 2.53 12.57 -12.71
N GLU A 114 2.28 11.27 -12.65
CA GLU A 114 1.82 10.57 -11.45
C GLU A 114 2.86 10.68 -10.33
N LEU A 115 4.12 10.40 -10.64
CA LEU A 115 5.21 10.49 -9.67
C LEU A 115 5.37 11.92 -9.14
N ALA A 116 5.36 12.93 -10.00
CA ALA A 116 5.46 14.33 -9.59
C ALA A 116 4.26 14.77 -8.74
N THR A 117 3.06 14.27 -9.04
CA THR A 117 1.86 14.54 -8.24
C THR A 117 1.96 13.92 -6.86
N ALA A 118 2.40 12.67 -6.76
CA ALA A 118 2.65 12.01 -5.49
C ALA A 118 3.72 12.74 -4.66
N LEU A 119 4.82 13.15 -5.28
CA LEU A 119 5.92 13.85 -4.60
C LEU A 119 5.57 15.29 -4.17
N ARG A 120 4.59 15.93 -4.81
CA ARG A 120 4.08 17.26 -4.41
C ARG A 120 3.00 17.18 -3.33
N HIS A 121 2.48 16.00 -3.02
CA HIS A 121 1.44 15.86 -2.01
C HIS A 121 1.99 16.26 -0.61
N PRO A 122 1.24 16.97 0.24
CA PRO A 122 1.74 17.53 1.50
C PRO A 122 2.34 16.52 2.50
N LEU A 123 1.89 15.27 2.45
CA LEU A 123 2.41 14.19 3.29
C LEU A 123 3.69 13.55 2.71
N PRO A 124 3.68 12.90 1.52
CA PRO A 124 4.89 12.32 0.92
C PRO A 124 6.05 13.31 0.76
N SER A 125 5.77 14.58 0.44
CA SER A 125 6.81 15.63 0.31
C SER A 125 7.62 15.86 1.59
N LYS A 126 7.06 15.54 2.77
CA LYS A 126 7.75 15.59 4.06
C LYS A 126 8.32 14.25 4.48
N ILE A 127 7.58 13.17 4.21
CA ILE A 127 7.91 11.82 4.66
C ILE A 127 9.12 11.25 3.90
N ILE A 128 9.14 11.39 2.57
CA ILE A 128 10.17 10.76 1.74
C ILE A 128 11.58 11.29 2.06
N PRO A 129 11.82 12.62 2.12
CA PRO A 129 13.15 13.14 2.48
C PRO A 129 13.58 12.74 3.89
N ASP A 130 12.66 12.71 4.85
CA ASP A 130 12.92 12.29 6.23
C ASP A 130 13.34 10.82 6.30
N LEU A 131 12.59 9.92 5.64
CA LEU A 131 12.95 8.50 5.57
C LEU A 131 14.28 8.28 4.85
N LEU A 132 14.56 8.98 3.75
CA LEU A 132 15.86 8.91 3.06
C LEU A 132 17.02 9.32 3.98
N ALA A 133 16.86 10.42 4.73
CA ALA A 133 17.86 10.90 5.67
C ALA A 133 18.04 9.95 6.86
N GLU A 134 16.96 9.33 7.35
CA GLU A 134 17.01 8.35 8.43
C GLU A 134 17.67 7.04 7.99
N SER A 135 17.34 6.53 6.80
CA SER A 135 17.93 5.31 6.25
C SER A 135 19.45 5.39 6.14
N ALA A 136 20.01 6.57 5.84
CA ALA A 136 21.46 6.78 5.78
C ALA A 136 22.20 6.50 7.11
N ARG A 137 21.49 6.46 8.24
CA ARG A 137 22.04 6.16 9.58
C ARG A 137 21.36 4.98 10.28
N ASN A 138 20.46 4.28 9.60
CA ASN A 138 19.73 3.14 10.12
C ASN A 138 19.63 2.06 9.04
N THR A 139 20.59 1.12 9.07
CA THR A 139 20.70 0.03 8.10
C THR A 139 19.47 -0.88 8.08
N GLU A 140 18.80 -1.08 9.23
CA GLU A 140 17.60 -1.92 9.30
C GLU A 140 16.43 -1.25 8.55
N LEU A 141 16.26 0.06 8.74
CA LEU A 141 15.28 0.85 8.00
C LEU A 141 15.61 0.93 6.52
N GLU A 142 16.88 1.16 6.17
CA GLU A 142 17.36 1.17 4.79
C GLU A 142 17.00 -0.13 4.07
N GLN A 143 17.40 -1.28 4.61
CA GLN A 143 17.13 -2.59 4.02
C GLN A 143 15.63 -2.83 3.86
N ALA A 144 14.85 -2.53 4.89
CA ALA A 144 13.42 -2.79 4.86
C ALA A 144 12.67 -1.87 3.88
N LEU A 145 13.00 -0.58 3.82
CA LEU A 145 12.42 0.34 2.84
C LEU A 145 12.89 0.04 1.41
N PHE A 146 14.16 -0.30 1.23
CA PHE A 146 14.71 -0.65 -0.08
C PHE A 146 13.98 -1.87 -0.66
N THR A 147 13.93 -2.98 0.06
CA THR A 147 13.23 -4.18 -0.42
C THR A 147 11.74 -3.92 -0.62
N ALA A 148 11.07 -3.28 0.33
CA ALA A 148 9.62 -3.22 0.30
C ALA A 148 9.08 -2.13 -0.66
N VAL A 149 9.73 -0.96 -0.73
CA VAL A 149 9.27 0.17 -1.56
C VAL A 149 9.91 0.16 -2.94
N ARG A 150 11.24 -0.02 -3.02
CA ARG A 150 11.95 0.05 -4.31
C ARG A 150 11.52 -1.09 -5.22
N ASP A 151 11.61 -2.34 -4.75
CA ASP A 151 11.32 -3.50 -5.61
C ASP A 151 9.84 -3.52 -6.01
N THR A 152 8.95 -3.07 -5.14
CA THR A 152 7.52 -3.03 -5.45
C THR A 152 7.16 -1.93 -6.44
N ARG A 153 7.70 -0.71 -6.29
CA ARG A 153 7.52 0.35 -7.30
C ARG A 153 8.19 -0.01 -8.62
N ARG A 154 9.38 -0.60 -8.57
CA ARG A 154 10.11 -1.06 -9.76
C ARG A 154 9.31 -2.08 -10.53
N ARG A 155 8.83 -3.15 -9.88
CA ARG A 155 8.00 -4.18 -10.54
C ARG A 155 6.82 -3.60 -11.32
N ARG A 156 6.19 -2.54 -10.81
CA ARG A 156 5.08 -1.88 -11.52
C ARG A 156 5.54 -1.05 -12.71
N ALA A 157 6.60 -0.28 -12.54
CA ALA A 157 7.17 0.51 -13.62
C ALA A 157 7.85 -0.38 -14.68
N THR A 158 8.25 -1.61 -14.35
CA THR A 158 8.74 -2.61 -15.31
C THR A 158 7.71 -2.90 -16.39
N HIS A 159 6.42 -2.93 -16.05
CA HIS A 159 5.36 -3.20 -17.03
C HIS A 159 5.31 -2.16 -18.15
N LEU A 160 5.60 -0.89 -17.85
CA LEU A 160 5.74 0.17 -18.87
C LEU A 160 6.84 -0.18 -19.88
N LEU A 161 8.01 -0.61 -19.38
CA LEU A 161 9.16 -0.96 -20.23
C LEU A 161 8.92 -2.27 -21.01
N GLU A 162 8.24 -3.24 -20.41
CA GLU A 162 7.85 -4.49 -21.07
C GLU A 162 6.95 -4.23 -22.27
N ARG A 163 5.89 -3.44 -22.09
CA ARG A 163 5.00 -3.05 -23.20
C ARG A 163 5.76 -2.31 -24.30
N ALA A 164 6.68 -1.42 -23.92
CA ALA A 164 7.50 -0.69 -24.88
C ALA A 164 8.42 -1.62 -25.69
N VAL A 165 8.97 -2.67 -25.08
CA VAL A 165 9.73 -3.72 -25.80
C VAL A 165 8.81 -4.53 -26.72
N GLU A 166 7.63 -4.94 -26.25
CA GLU A 166 6.64 -5.70 -27.04
C GLU A 166 6.18 -4.93 -28.29
N ARG A 167 6.01 -3.61 -28.19
CA ARG A 167 5.68 -2.72 -29.31
C ARG A 167 6.85 -2.47 -30.26
N GLY A 168 8.09 -2.76 -29.83
CA GLY A 168 9.30 -2.42 -30.57
C GLY A 168 9.78 -0.98 -30.38
N ASP A 169 9.23 -0.25 -29.39
CA ASP A 169 9.70 1.09 -29.01
C ASP A 169 11.09 1.02 -28.33
N LEU A 170 11.40 -0.10 -27.68
CA LEU A 170 12.67 -0.36 -26.99
C LEU A 170 13.33 -1.66 -27.49
N PRO A 171 14.68 -1.71 -27.56
CA PRO A 171 15.40 -2.95 -27.81
C PRO A 171 15.11 -4.03 -26.76
N PRO A 172 15.05 -5.33 -27.14
CA PRO A 172 14.87 -6.42 -26.17
C PRO A 172 15.97 -6.49 -25.09
N GLY A 173 17.16 -5.98 -25.40
CA GLY A 173 18.32 -5.93 -24.49
C GLY A 173 18.41 -4.67 -23.62
N THR A 174 17.39 -3.81 -23.58
CA THR A 174 17.40 -2.62 -22.72
C THR A 174 17.64 -2.99 -21.26
N ASP A 175 18.60 -2.33 -20.63
CA ASP A 175 18.80 -2.40 -19.18
C ASP A 175 17.62 -1.71 -18.48
N ARG A 176 16.64 -2.52 -18.10
CA ARG A 176 15.40 -2.05 -17.48
C ARG A 176 15.66 -1.42 -16.11
N ASP A 177 16.64 -1.93 -15.37
CA ASP A 177 16.92 -1.42 -14.03
C ASP A 177 17.52 -0.01 -14.10
N LEU A 178 18.44 0.21 -15.03
CA LEU A 178 19.00 1.53 -15.29
C LEU A 178 17.93 2.47 -15.86
N ALA A 179 17.10 2.00 -16.78
CA ALA A 179 16.00 2.80 -17.34
C ALA A 179 15.06 3.30 -16.22
N LEU A 180 14.66 2.43 -15.28
CA LEU A 180 13.83 2.80 -14.15
C LEU A 180 14.49 3.82 -13.22
N ASP A 181 15.80 3.70 -12.99
CA ASP A 181 16.56 4.71 -12.23
C ASP A 181 16.56 6.06 -12.93
N LEU A 182 16.77 6.08 -14.25
CA LEU A 182 16.72 7.29 -15.05
C LEU A 182 15.32 7.93 -15.04
N LEU A 183 14.25 7.14 -15.10
CA LEU A 183 12.88 7.66 -15.09
C LEU A 183 12.54 8.36 -13.78
N ALA A 184 12.82 7.74 -12.62
CA ALA A 184 12.39 8.28 -11.33
C ALA A 184 13.40 9.25 -10.70
N GLY A 185 14.70 9.00 -10.89
CA GLY A 185 15.81 9.66 -10.21
C GLY A 185 15.79 11.19 -10.31
N PRO A 186 15.65 11.78 -11.51
CA PRO A 186 15.63 13.24 -11.69
C PRO A 186 14.51 13.92 -10.90
N LEU A 187 13.33 13.30 -10.80
CA LEU A 187 12.21 13.84 -10.02
C LEU A 187 12.44 13.71 -8.53
N TYR A 188 12.96 12.58 -8.04
CA TYR A 188 13.33 12.44 -6.64
C TYR A 188 14.38 13.46 -6.24
N TRP A 189 15.45 13.61 -7.02
CA TRP A 189 16.47 14.63 -6.78
C TRP A 189 15.84 16.02 -6.73
N ARG A 190 15.08 16.39 -7.75
CA ARG A 190 14.49 17.73 -7.87
C ARG A 190 13.50 18.07 -6.76
N LEU A 191 12.54 17.19 -6.50
CA LEU A 191 11.41 17.47 -5.60
C LEU A 191 11.69 17.09 -4.15
N ALA A 192 12.34 15.95 -3.91
CA ALA A 192 12.56 15.42 -2.58
C ALA A 192 13.90 15.86 -1.97
N VAL A 193 14.94 16.08 -2.79
CA VAL A 193 16.27 16.45 -2.26
C VAL A 193 16.51 17.96 -2.32
N VAL A 194 16.36 18.59 -3.48
CA VAL A 194 16.64 20.04 -3.66
C VAL A 194 15.38 20.92 -3.63
N HIS A 195 14.21 20.33 -3.39
CA HIS A 195 12.92 21.02 -3.22
C HIS A 195 12.59 22.09 -4.28
N THR A 196 12.97 21.83 -5.53
CA THR A 196 12.76 22.77 -6.63
C THR A 196 11.45 22.47 -7.37
N PRO A 197 10.50 23.42 -7.47
CA PRO A 197 9.24 23.19 -8.17
C PRO A 197 9.43 22.79 -9.65
N THR A 198 8.53 22.00 -10.20
CA THR A 198 8.46 21.71 -11.64
C THR A 198 7.73 22.84 -12.35
N GLY A 199 8.39 23.54 -13.28
CA GLY A 199 7.73 24.53 -14.15
C GLY A 199 6.78 23.88 -15.17
N PRO A 200 6.00 24.67 -15.93
CA PRO A 200 4.94 24.17 -16.81
C PRO A 200 5.38 23.07 -17.77
N ASP A 201 6.51 23.26 -18.46
CA ASP A 201 6.99 22.32 -19.48
C ASP A 201 8.13 21.42 -18.97
N TYR A 202 8.31 21.34 -17.65
CA TYR A 202 9.44 20.58 -17.09
C TYR A 202 9.30 19.07 -17.36
N LEU A 203 8.09 18.52 -17.17
CA LEU A 203 7.86 17.09 -17.34
C LEU A 203 7.98 16.68 -18.80
N ASP A 204 7.44 17.44 -19.75
CA ASP A 204 7.61 17.18 -21.18
C ASP A 204 9.07 17.14 -21.62
N ARG A 205 9.85 18.17 -21.24
CA ARG A 205 11.28 18.20 -21.58
C ARG A 205 12.06 17.06 -20.92
N LEU A 206 11.71 16.71 -19.68
CA LEU A 206 12.33 15.59 -18.99
C LEU A 206 11.98 14.26 -19.70
N THR A 207 10.71 14.05 -20.06
CA THR A 207 10.26 12.90 -20.85
C THR A 207 11.07 12.77 -22.13
N ASP A 208 11.18 13.83 -22.93
CA ASP A 208 11.88 13.78 -24.21
C ASP A 208 13.36 13.38 -24.05
N LYS A 209 14.03 13.88 -23.00
CA LYS A 209 15.42 13.50 -22.71
C LYS A 209 15.55 12.07 -22.23
N LEU A 210 14.62 11.60 -21.41
CA LEU A 210 14.65 10.24 -20.87
C LEU A 210 14.34 9.21 -21.94
N VAL A 211 13.32 9.44 -22.77
CA VAL A 211 12.98 8.59 -23.90
C VAL A 211 14.19 8.44 -24.82
N ALA A 212 14.81 9.56 -25.23
CA ALA A 212 15.99 9.51 -26.06
C ALA A 212 17.14 8.69 -25.42
N ALA A 213 17.33 8.80 -24.11
CA ALA A 213 18.40 8.11 -23.38
C ALA A 213 18.18 6.58 -23.25
N ILE A 214 16.92 6.12 -23.20
CA ILE A 214 16.61 4.69 -23.03
C ILE A 214 16.36 3.96 -24.35
N THR A 215 16.20 4.69 -25.45
CA THR A 215 16.03 4.13 -26.81
C THR A 215 17.33 3.91 -27.57
N THR A 216 18.42 4.57 -27.15
CA THR A 216 19.79 4.42 -27.73
C THR A 216 20.54 3.25 -27.12
#